data_AF-A0A7K3ANP6-F1
#
_entry.id   AF-A0A7K3ANP6-F1
#
_cell.length_a   1.000
_cell.length_b   1.000
_cell.length_c   1.000
_cell.angle_alpha   90.00
_cell.angle_beta   90.00
_cell.angle_gamma   90.00
#
_symmetry.space_group_name_H-M   'P 1'
#
loop_
_entity.id
_entity.type
_entity.pdbx_description
1 polymer ?
#
loop_
_entity_poly.entity_id
_entity_poly.type
_entity_poly.pdbx_seq_one_letter_code
_entity_poly.pdbx_strand_id
1 'polypeptide(L)'
;MTDLDEERLVVTRAFDMLRADGFDVSCHPDLLEHSMPPPWIPEKSLGDRLGYLAKGIEASTHTRDVVANLSEVTAPGDGVLQRVVEVLDTTAEWWDGFGGPADHRYAQRLRSIAENLDSHAAELREIRSHLADRHAVHPGKGRVRENQVTASTPAPPRVRAALASSPTTAQRRAASAPPATTTAVRPAPPARPSSAPGR
;
A
#
# COMPACT_ATOMS: atom_id res chain seq x y z
N MET A 1 31.79 -11.86 14.99
CA MET A 1 32.88 -11.45 14.09
C MET A 1 32.47 -11.96 12.74
N THR A 2 32.00 -11.08 11.86
CA THR A 2 31.82 -11.40 10.44
C THR A 2 33.20 -11.71 9.86
N ASP A 3 33.24 -12.71 8.99
CA ASP A 3 34.45 -13.07 8.27
C ASP A 3 34.83 -11.92 7.33
N LEU A 4 36.10 -11.52 7.30
CA LEU A 4 36.56 -10.37 6.49
C LEU A 4 36.38 -10.64 4.99
N ASP A 5 36.47 -11.91 4.59
CA ASP A 5 36.23 -12.32 3.21
C ASP A 5 34.73 -12.27 2.87
N GLU A 6 33.85 -12.63 3.80
CA GLU A 6 32.40 -12.48 3.64
C GLU A 6 31.99 -10.99 3.55
N GLU A 7 32.62 -10.14 4.36
CA GLU A 7 32.41 -8.68 4.32
C GLU A 7 32.81 -8.09 2.96
N ARG A 8 33.98 -8.44 2.44
CA ARG A 8 34.45 -8.00 1.12
C ARG A 8 33.54 -8.48 -0.01
N LEU A 9 33.06 -9.72 0.03
CA LEU A 9 32.11 -10.24 -0.96
C LEU A 9 30.79 -9.45 -0.98
N VAL A 10 30.26 -9.10 0.21
CA VAL A 10 29.04 -8.30 0.33
C VAL A 10 29.27 -6.88 -0.17
N VAL A 11 30.41 -6.26 0.18
CA VAL A 11 30.76 -4.91 -0.27
C VAL A 11 30.94 -4.86 -1.79
N THR A 12 31.65 -5.81 -2.40
CA THR A 12 31.78 -5.87 -3.86
C THR A 12 30.43 -6.03 -4.55
N ARG A 13 29.56 -6.92 -4.04
CA ARG A 13 28.22 -7.10 -4.62
C ARG A 13 27.39 -5.82 -4.55
N ALA A 14 27.42 -5.13 -3.42
CA ALA A 14 26.68 -3.88 -3.24
C ALA A 14 27.24 -2.77 -4.16
N PHE A 15 28.57 -2.68 -4.27
CA PHE A 15 29.24 -1.75 -5.17
C PHE A 15 28.86 -1.98 -6.63
N ASP A 16 28.90 -3.23 -7.09
CA ASP A 16 28.54 -3.58 -8.46
C ASP A 16 27.06 -3.33 -8.75
N MET A 17 26.16 -3.62 -7.80
CA MET A 17 24.73 -3.32 -7.94
C MET A 17 24.47 -1.82 -8.10
N LEU A 18 25.07 -0.99 -7.24
CA LEU A 18 24.90 0.47 -7.31
C LEU A 18 25.43 1.04 -8.62
N ARG A 19 26.55 0.50 -9.12
CA ARG A 19 27.11 0.89 -10.41
C ARG A 19 26.23 0.45 -11.59
N ALA A 20 25.65 -0.74 -11.53
CA ALA A 20 24.70 -1.25 -12.54
C ALA A 20 23.42 -0.40 -12.60
N ASP A 21 22.94 0.08 -11.46
CA ASP A 21 21.82 1.02 -11.35
C ASP A 21 22.18 2.46 -11.79
N GLY A 22 23.42 2.70 -12.23
CA GLY A 22 23.88 3.99 -12.76
C GLY A 22 24.29 5.00 -11.70
N PHE A 23 24.43 4.61 -10.43
CA PHE A 23 24.97 5.47 -9.40
C PHE A 23 26.50 5.58 -9.53
N ASP A 24 27.01 6.81 -9.43
CA ASP A 24 28.45 7.07 -9.33
C ASP A 24 28.92 6.78 -7.90
N VAL A 25 29.43 5.57 -7.69
CA VAL A 25 29.94 5.10 -6.40
C VAL A 25 31.44 4.82 -6.49
N SER A 26 32.18 5.27 -5.47
CA SER A 26 33.61 5.01 -5.31
C SER A 26 33.82 4.17 -4.04
N CYS A 27 34.53 3.05 -4.16
CA CYS A 27 34.91 2.19 -3.04
C CYS A 27 36.42 2.00 -3.03
N HIS A 28 37.03 1.91 -1.84
CA HIS A 28 38.46 1.66 -1.72
C HIS A 28 38.76 0.23 -2.23
N PRO A 29 39.80 0.03 -3.08
CA PRO A 29 40.07 -1.27 -3.69
C PRO A 29 40.25 -2.39 -2.66
N ASP A 30 40.87 -2.11 -1.51
CA ASP A 30 41.10 -3.09 -0.43
C ASP A 30 39.81 -3.66 0.21
N LEU A 31 38.66 -3.02 -0.03
CA LEU A 31 37.34 -3.46 0.41
C LEU A 31 36.62 -4.30 -0.65
N LEU A 32 37.20 -4.43 -1.85
CA LEU A 32 36.65 -5.19 -2.96
C LEU A 32 37.40 -6.52 -3.12
N GLU A 33 36.63 -7.59 -3.28
CA GLU A 33 37.13 -8.88 -3.74
C GLU A 33 37.38 -8.86 -5.26
N HIS A 34 38.66 -8.87 -5.68
CA HIS A 34 39.07 -8.71 -7.08
C HIS A 34 39.02 -10.02 -7.88
N SER A 35 38.90 -11.16 -7.19
CA SER A 35 38.77 -12.48 -7.83
C SER A 35 37.31 -12.88 -8.11
N MET A 36 36.35 -12.02 -7.77
CA MET A 36 34.95 -12.31 -8.03
C MET A 36 34.70 -12.31 -9.55
N PRO A 37 34.16 -13.40 -10.12
CA PRO A 37 33.62 -13.33 -11.47
C PRO A 37 32.61 -12.19 -11.53
N PRO A 38 32.53 -11.42 -12.65
CA PRO A 38 31.60 -10.31 -12.78
C PRO A 38 30.22 -10.80 -12.34
N PRO A 39 29.50 -10.04 -11.50
CA PRO A 39 28.27 -10.53 -10.93
C PRO A 39 27.35 -10.90 -12.08
N TRP A 40 27.10 -12.20 -12.22
CA TRP A 40 25.88 -12.68 -12.84
C TRP A 40 24.82 -12.23 -11.85
N ILE A 41 24.36 -10.98 -11.96
CA ILE A 41 23.12 -10.56 -11.33
C ILE A 41 22.13 -11.56 -11.94
N PRO A 42 21.57 -12.52 -11.18
CA PRO A 42 20.30 -13.06 -11.62
C PRO A 42 19.37 -11.89 -11.37
N GLU A 43 19.30 -10.96 -12.31
CA GLU A 43 18.19 -10.02 -12.35
C GLU A 43 17.00 -10.96 -12.35
N LYS A 44 16.31 -11.05 -11.20
CA LYS A 44 15.03 -11.72 -11.16
C LYS A 44 14.28 -11.10 -12.32
N SER A 45 13.97 -11.93 -13.32
CA SER A 45 13.33 -11.42 -14.52
C SER A 45 12.10 -10.64 -14.10
N LEU A 46 11.68 -9.65 -14.89
CA LEU A 46 10.42 -8.95 -14.60
C LEU A 46 9.28 -9.97 -14.38
N GLY A 47 9.28 -11.08 -15.12
CA GLY A 47 8.38 -12.21 -14.92
C GLY A 47 8.47 -12.83 -13.52
N ASP A 48 9.67 -13.08 -12.99
CA ASP A 48 9.85 -13.57 -11.62
C ASP A 48 9.34 -12.57 -10.59
N ARG A 49 9.61 -11.27 -10.77
CA ARG A 49 9.12 -10.20 -9.88
C ARG A 49 7.60 -10.16 -9.86
N LEU A 50 6.94 -10.27 -11.02
CA LEU A 50 5.48 -10.38 -11.12
C LEU A 50 4.96 -11.66 -10.45
N GLY A 51 5.68 -12.78 -10.58
CA GLY A 51 5.37 -14.02 -9.87
C GLY A 51 5.41 -13.86 -8.33
N TYR A 52 6.33 -13.06 -7.80
CA TYR A 52 6.36 -12.72 -6.38
C TYR A 52 5.16 -11.87 -5.95
N LEU A 53 4.71 -10.92 -6.76
CA LEU A 53 3.52 -10.12 -6.47
C LEU A 53 2.26 -10.99 -6.42
N ALA A 54 2.12 -11.93 -7.36
CA ALA A 54 1.01 -12.89 -7.36
C ALA A 54 0.99 -13.75 -6.09
N LYS A 55 2.15 -14.29 -5.69
CA LYS A 55 2.30 -15.03 -4.43
C LYS A 55 2.01 -14.15 -3.20
N GLY A 56 2.40 -12.88 -3.24
CA GLY A 56 2.10 -11.90 -2.19
C GLY A 56 0.60 -11.68 -2.01
N ILE A 57 -0.15 -11.54 -3.10
CA ILE A 57 -1.62 -11.43 -3.09
C ILE A 57 -2.26 -12.73 -2.59
N GLU A 58 -1.77 -13.89 -3.04
CA GLU A 58 -2.25 -15.19 -2.59
C GLU A 58 -2.02 -15.41 -1.08
N ALA A 59 -0.90 -14.93 -0.54
CA ALA A 59 -0.61 -15.01 0.89
C ALA A 59 -1.33 -13.92 1.73
N SER A 60 -1.79 -12.84 1.10
CA SER A 60 -2.34 -11.67 1.78
C SER A 60 -3.57 -12.02 2.61
N THR A 61 -3.54 -11.67 3.90
CA THR A 61 -4.69 -11.87 4.81
C THR A 61 -5.48 -10.59 5.04
N HIS A 62 -4.87 -9.44 4.76
CA HIS A 62 -5.50 -8.13 4.88
C HIS A 62 -5.57 -7.43 3.51
N THR A 63 -6.63 -6.66 3.30
CA THR A 63 -6.79 -5.79 2.10
C THR A 63 -5.59 -4.86 1.87
N ARG A 64 -4.97 -4.38 2.95
CA ARG A 64 -3.74 -3.56 2.92
C ARG A 64 -2.59 -4.26 2.19
N ASP A 65 -2.42 -5.55 2.39
CA ASP A 65 -1.33 -6.32 1.77
C ASP A 65 -1.57 -6.46 0.26
N VAL A 66 -2.82 -6.67 -0.15
CA VAL A 66 -3.22 -6.68 -1.56
C VAL A 66 -3.00 -5.31 -2.20
N VAL A 67 -3.35 -4.23 -1.51
CA VAL A 67 -3.12 -2.84 -1.97
C VAL A 67 -1.64 -2.57 -2.19
N ALA A 68 -0.76 -3.03 -1.29
CA ALA A 68 0.68 -2.88 -1.44
C ALA A 68 1.19 -3.58 -2.71
N ASN A 69 0.79 -4.84 -2.94
CA ASN A 69 1.19 -5.58 -4.13
C ASN A 69 0.61 -4.99 -5.43
N LEU A 70 -0.65 -4.56 -5.43
CA LEU A 70 -1.27 -3.88 -6.59
C LEU A 70 -0.65 -2.51 -6.86
N SER A 71 -0.04 -1.88 -5.85
CA SER A 71 0.62 -0.59 -6.03
C SER A 71 1.84 -0.69 -6.91
N GLU A 72 2.64 -1.75 -6.80
CA GLU A 72 3.80 -1.98 -7.67
C GLU A 72 3.40 -2.14 -9.15
N VAL A 73 2.21 -2.70 -9.42
CA VAL A 73 1.72 -2.91 -10.79
C VAL A 73 1.13 -1.63 -11.39
N THR A 74 0.51 -0.79 -10.55
CA THR A 74 -0.31 0.35 -10.97
C THR A 74 0.24 1.71 -10.57
N ALA A 75 1.46 1.76 -10.01
CA ALA A 75 2.12 2.99 -9.57
C ALA A 75 2.20 4.00 -10.73
N PRO A 76 1.90 5.28 -10.48
CA PRO A 76 2.08 6.32 -11.47
C PRO A 76 3.58 6.62 -11.67
N GLY A 77 4.03 6.64 -12.92
CA GLY A 77 5.40 6.96 -13.32
C GLY A 77 6.34 5.76 -13.44
N ASP A 78 6.16 4.72 -12.61
CA ASP A 78 7.07 3.57 -12.55
C ASP A 78 6.37 2.21 -12.44
N GLY A 79 5.04 2.18 -12.45
CA GLY A 79 4.26 0.94 -12.42
C GLY A 79 4.47 0.09 -13.67
N VAL A 80 4.37 -1.23 -13.50
CA VAL A 80 4.60 -2.19 -14.60
C VAL A 80 3.71 -1.92 -15.80
N LEU A 81 2.41 -1.65 -15.59
CA LEU A 81 1.48 -1.41 -16.70
C LEU A 81 1.83 -0.15 -17.49
N GLN A 82 2.30 0.90 -16.80
CA GLN A 82 2.73 2.12 -17.47
C GLN A 82 4.00 1.88 -18.30
N ARG A 83 4.98 1.13 -17.79
CA ARG A 83 6.17 0.77 -18.56
C ARG A 83 5.84 -0.07 -19.79
N VAL A 84 4.85 -0.95 -19.70
CA VAL A 84 4.37 -1.72 -20.87
C VAL A 84 3.73 -0.80 -21.92
N VAL A 85 2.92 0.17 -21.50
CA VAL A 85 2.35 1.21 -22.39
C VAL A 85 3.47 1.99 -23.10
N GLU A 86 4.47 2.47 -22.35
CA GLU A 86 5.63 3.19 -22.91
C GLU A 86 6.40 2.36 -23.95
N VAL A 87 6.60 1.07 -23.70
CA VAL A 87 7.25 0.15 -24.65
C VAL A 87 6.42 -0.01 -25.93
N LEU A 88 5.10 -0.13 -25.82
CA LEU A 88 4.21 -0.27 -26.97
C LEU A 88 4.19 1.01 -27.82
N ASP A 89 4.11 2.18 -27.19
CA ASP A 89 4.13 3.46 -27.89
C ASP A 89 5.48 3.70 -28.59
N THR A 90 6.59 3.44 -27.89
CA THR A 90 7.94 3.51 -28.48
C THR A 90 8.07 2.56 -29.68
N THR A 91 7.50 1.37 -29.58
CA THR A 91 7.50 0.40 -30.69
C THR A 91 6.61 0.87 -31.84
N ALA A 92 5.48 1.52 -31.57
CA ALA A 92 4.61 2.09 -32.58
C ALA A 92 5.29 3.24 -33.34
N GLU A 93 6.02 4.11 -32.66
CA GLU A 93 6.83 5.16 -33.27
C GLU A 93 7.92 4.57 -34.17
N TRP A 94 8.57 3.50 -33.73
CA TRP A 94 9.55 2.77 -34.53
C TRP A 94 8.92 2.19 -35.82
N TRP A 95 7.70 1.64 -35.74
CA TRP A 95 6.96 1.18 -36.92
C TRP A 95 6.61 2.30 -37.90
N ASP A 96 6.16 3.45 -37.40
CA ASP A 96 5.86 4.60 -38.28
C ASP A 96 7.10 5.12 -39.02
N GLY A 97 8.30 4.91 -38.46
CA GLY A 97 9.57 5.25 -39.10
C GLY A 97 9.85 4.55 -40.44
N PHE A 98 9.21 3.40 -40.72
CA PHE A 98 9.36 2.69 -42.00
C PHE A 98 8.56 3.32 -43.15
N GLY A 99 7.51 4.11 -42.85
CA GLY A 99 6.77 4.89 -43.84
C GLY A 99 5.87 4.10 -44.80
N GLY A 100 5.77 2.77 -44.68
CA GLY A 100 4.86 1.96 -45.48
C GLY A 100 3.42 1.90 -44.90
N PRO A 101 2.40 1.64 -45.74
CA PRO A 101 1.01 1.59 -45.29
C PRO A 101 0.73 0.38 -44.37
N ALA A 102 1.47 -0.72 -44.52
CA ALA A 102 1.39 -1.86 -43.62
C ALA A 102 2.00 -1.54 -42.24
N ASP A 103 3.07 -0.74 -42.22
CA ASP A 103 3.78 -0.35 -41.01
C ASP A 103 2.91 0.57 -40.14
N HIS A 104 2.22 1.52 -40.77
CA HIS A 104 1.26 2.38 -40.08
C HIS A 104 0.11 1.59 -39.45
N ARG A 105 -0.35 0.50 -40.10
CA ARG A 105 -1.38 -0.38 -39.53
C ARG A 105 -0.89 -1.07 -38.26
N TYR A 106 0.37 -1.50 -38.20
CA TYR A 106 0.94 -2.09 -36.98
C TYR A 106 1.13 -1.04 -35.89
N ALA A 107 1.61 0.15 -36.22
CA ALA A 107 1.73 1.26 -35.28
C ALA A 107 0.37 1.63 -34.65
N GLN A 108 -0.69 1.80 -35.47
CA GLN A 108 -2.04 2.05 -34.97
C GLN A 108 -2.55 0.93 -34.06
N ARG A 109 -2.27 -0.33 -34.39
CA ARG A 109 -2.67 -1.47 -33.55
C ARG A 109 -1.97 -1.46 -32.20
N LEU A 110 -0.67 -1.16 -32.17
CA LEU A 110 0.09 -1.06 -30.92
C LEU A 110 -0.45 0.06 -30.03
N ARG A 111 -0.74 1.24 -30.59
CA ARG A 111 -1.36 2.36 -29.87
C ARG A 111 -2.73 1.99 -29.30
N SER A 112 -3.58 1.31 -30.07
CA SER A 112 -4.87 0.84 -29.58
C SER A 112 -4.73 -0.15 -28.42
N ILE A 113 -3.71 -1.02 -28.43
CA ILE A 113 -3.43 -1.91 -27.30
C ILE A 113 -2.97 -1.11 -26.08
N ALA A 114 -2.11 -0.11 -26.29
CA ALA A 114 -1.63 0.78 -25.22
C ALA A 114 -2.78 1.57 -24.56
N GLU A 115 -3.67 2.17 -25.34
CA GLU A 115 -4.88 2.86 -24.86
C GLU A 115 -5.78 1.94 -24.02
N ASN A 116 -5.99 0.71 -24.49
CA ASN A 116 -6.75 -0.29 -23.75
C ASN A 116 -6.05 -0.63 -22.43
N LEU A 117 -4.73 -0.85 -22.43
CA LEU A 117 -3.98 -1.16 -21.21
C LEU A 117 -4.02 -0.03 -20.18
N ASP A 118 -3.92 1.23 -20.61
CA ASP A 118 -4.03 2.37 -19.70
C ASP A 118 -5.44 2.49 -19.10
N SER A 119 -6.48 2.19 -19.87
CA SER A 119 -7.86 2.09 -19.38
C SER A 119 -7.99 1.03 -18.29
N HIS A 120 -7.47 -0.18 -18.51
CA HIS A 120 -7.45 -1.23 -17.48
C HIS A 120 -6.57 -0.86 -16.28
N ALA A 121 -5.48 -0.11 -16.48
CA ALA A 121 -4.65 0.38 -15.39
C ALA A 121 -5.43 1.38 -14.51
N ALA A 122 -6.25 2.24 -15.10
CA ALA A 122 -7.14 3.13 -14.36
C ALA A 122 -8.18 2.35 -13.53
N GLU A 123 -8.84 1.35 -14.13
CA GLU A 123 -9.79 0.47 -13.43
C GLU A 123 -9.12 -0.26 -12.26
N LEU A 124 -7.90 -0.79 -12.44
CA LEU A 124 -7.16 -1.43 -11.36
C LEU A 124 -6.78 -0.47 -10.23
N ARG A 125 -6.47 0.80 -10.55
CA ARG A 125 -6.24 1.84 -9.54
C ARG A 125 -7.51 2.14 -8.74
N GLU A 126 -8.67 2.12 -9.37
CA GLU A 126 -9.98 2.28 -8.71
C GLU A 126 -10.26 1.10 -7.77
N ILE A 127 -10.10 -0.15 -8.24
CA ILE A 127 -10.22 -1.36 -7.42
C ILE A 127 -9.28 -1.30 -6.21
N ARG A 128 -8.01 -0.91 -6.44
CA ARG A 128 -7.03 -0.74 -5.37
C ARG A 128 -7.49 0.31 -4.35
N SER A 129 -8.09 1.41 -4.80
CA SER A 129 -8.61 2.46 -3.92
C SER A 129 -9.78 1.94 -3.07
N HIS A 130 -10.73 1.22 -3.66
CA HIS A 130 -11.79 0.55 -2.93
C HIS A 130 -11.28 -0.48 -1.90
N LEU A 131 -10.23 -1.24 -2.24
CA LEU A 131 -9.60 -2.16 -1.31
C LEU A 131 -8.90 -1.42 -0.16
N ALA A 132 -8.28 -0.27 -0.45
CA ALA A 132 -7.69 0.58 0.58
C ALA A 132 -8.78 1.04 1.54
N ASP A 133 -9.88 1.62 1.05
CA ASP A 133 -10.98 2.10 1.89
C ASP A 133 -11.59 1.02 2.78
N ARG A 134 -11.67 -0.21 2.28
CA ARG A 134 -12.27 -1.34 3.01
C ARG A 134 -11.50 -1.72 4.27
N HIS A 135 -10.17 -1.61 4.27
CA HIS A 135 -9.27 -1.91 5.40
C HIS A 135 -9.68 -3.13 6.27
N ALA A 136 -10.08 -4.24 5.64
CA ALA A 136 -10.57 -5.44 6.31
C ALA A 136 -9.65 -6.65 6.14
N VAL A 137 -9.77 -7.61 7.05
CA VAL A 137 -9.23 -8.97 6.94
C VAL A 137 -10.09 -9.77 5.96
N HIS A 138 -9.46 -10.59 5.11
CA HIS A 138 -10.14 -11.46 4.16
C HIS A 138 -10.96 -12.53 4.90
N PRO A 139 -12.29 -12.65 4.67
CA PRO A 139 -13.17 -13.50 5.48
C PRO A 139 -12.81 -14.99 5.44
N GLY A 140 -12.30 -15.48 4.30
CA GLY A 140 -11.83 -16.87 4.16
C GLY A 140 -10.47 -17.15 4.81
N LYS A 141 -9.67 -16.12 5.13
CA LYS A 141 -8.32 -16.27 5.71
C LYS A 141 -8.27 -15.88 7.19
N GLY A 142 -9.22 -15.09 7.67
CA GLY A 142 -9.38 -14.76 9.09
C GLY A 142 -9.62 -15.99 9.96
N ARG A 143 -10.39 -16.98 9.47
CA ARG A 143 -10.64 -18.25 10.18
C ARG A 143 -9.38 -19.10 10.39
N VAL A 144 -8.41 -19.04 9.48
CA VAL A 144 -7.13 -19.74 9.61
C VAL A 144 -6.32 -19.14 10.77
N ARG A 145 -6.33 -17.81 10.90
CA ARG A 145 -5.64 -17.09 11.98
C ARG A 145 -6.34 -17.26 13.34
N GLU A 146 -7.67 -17.21 13.40
CA GLU A 146 -8.43 -17.50 14.62
C GLU A 146 -8.18 -18.93 15.12
N ASN A 147 -8.21 -19.92 14.22
CA ASN A 147 -7.92 -21.31 14.57
C ASN A 147 -6.46 -21.52 15.03
N GLN A 148 -5.50 -20.76 14.50
CA GLN A 148 -4.10 -20.78 14.96
C GLN A 148 -3.89 -20.09 16.31
N VAL A 149 -4.61 -18.99 16.57
CA VAL A 149 -4.54 -18.25 17.84
C VAL A 149 -5.21 -19.05 18.97
N THR A 150 -6.28 -19.79 18.71
CA THR A 150 -6.88 -20.70 19.71
C THR A 150 -6.01 -21.92 20.03
N ALA A 151 -5.09 -22.31 19.14
CA ALA A 151 -4.14 -23.40 19.36
C ALA A 151 -2.82 -22.96 20.01
N SER A 152 -2.61 -21.65 20.20
CA SER A 152 -1.40 -21.12 20.83
C SER A 152 -1.59 -20.98 22.33
N THR A 153 -0.77 -21.72 23.07
CA THR A 153 -0.55 -21.72 24.53
C THR A 153 -0.89 -20.40 25.23
N PRO A 154 -1.56 -20.41 26.40
CA PRO A 154 -1.95 -19.18 27.09
C PRO A 154 -0.73 -18.27 27.28
N ALA A 155 -0.88 -17.00 26.87
CA ALA A 155 0.18 -16.01 26.94
C ALA A 155 0.74 -15.91 28.37
N PRO A 156 2.07 -15.81 28.55
CA PRO A 156 2.69 -15.71 29.86
C PRO A 156 2.12 -14.52 30.65
N PRO A 157 2.05 -14.61 31.99
CA PRO A 157 1.28 -13.68 32.83
C PRO A 157 1.67 -12.19 32.67
N ARG A 158 2.93 -11.91 32.28
CA ARG A 158 3.40 -10.55 31.98
C ARG A 158 2.74 -9.94 30.74
N VAL A 159 2.47 -10.74 29.71
CA VAL A 159 1.79 -10.30 28.49
C VAL A 159 0.30 -10.07 28.76
N ARG A 160 -0.31 -10.89 29.62
CA ARG A 160 -1.70 -10.65 30.08
C ARG A 160 -1.83 -9.35 30.89
N ALA A 161 -0.82 -9.01 31.70
CA ALA A 161 -0.80 -7.76 32.46
C ALA A 161 -0.63 -6.52 31.56
N ALA A 162 0.15 -6.62 30.48
CA ALA A 162 0.31 -5.54 29.50
C ALA A 162 -0.93 -5.32 28.62
N LEU A 163 -1.71 -6.39 28.37
CA LEU A 163 -2.97 -6.33 27.63
C LEU A 163 -4.18 -5.98 28.52
N ALA A 164 -3.99 -5.90 29.84
CA ALA A 164 -5.03 -5.42 30.73
C ALA A 164 -5.31 -3.95 30.39
N SER A 165 -6.58 -3.66 30.08
CA SER A 165 -7.03 -2.31 29.75
C SER A 165 -6.70 -1.36 30.89
N SER A 166 -5.97 -0.27 30.59
CA SER A 166 -5.70 0.77 31.58
C SER A 166 -7.03 1.31 32.14
N PRO A 167 -7.15 1.52 33.47
CA PRO A 167 -8.40 1.92 34.12
C PRO A 167 -8.96 3.28 33.65
N THR A 168 -8.18 4.05 32.89
CA THR A 168 -8.57 5.35 32.32
C THR A 168 -9.74 5.27 31.32
N THR A 169 -9.99 4.13 30.68
CA THR A 169 -11.11 3.99 29.72
C THR A 169 -12.47 3.82 30.38
N ALA A 170 -12.53 3.21 31.57
CA ALA A 170 -13.79 3.06 32.31
C ALA A 170 -14.31 4.41 32.84
N GLN A 171 -13.41 5.34 33.19
CA GLN A 171 -13.80 6.63 33.77
C GLN A 171 -14.41 7.60 32.75
N ARG A 172 -14.06 7.47 31.45
CA ARG A 172 -14.63 8.34 30.40
C ARG A 172 -16.07 7.99 30.03
N ARG A 173 -16.55 6.77 30.36
CA ARG A 173 -17.93 6.34 30.04
C ARG A 173 -18.97 6.69 31.12
N ALA A 174 -18.52 7.05 32.33
CA ALA A 174 -19.42 7.41 33.44
C ALA A 174 -19.81 8.90 33.48
N ALA A 175 -19.17 9.76 32.68
CA ALA A 175 -19.37 11.22 32.74
C ALA A 175 -20.49 11.77 31.82
N SER A 176 -21.24 10.91 31.14
CA SER A 176 -22.38 11.33 30.31
C SER A 176 -23.70 10.85 30.90
N ALA A 177 -23.98 11.22 32.16
CA ALA A 177 -25.36 11.27 32.64
C ALA A 177 -25.92 12.66 32.29
N PRO A 178 -27.03 12.76 31.53
CA PRO A 178 -27.68 14.04 31.29
C PRO A 178 -28.24 14.59 32.62
N PRO A 179 -28.22 15.91 32.85
CA PRO A 179 -28.78 16.48 34.07
C PRO A 179 -30.30 16.23 34.10
N ALA A 180 -30.77 15.73 35.25
CA ALA A 180 -32.18 15.55 35.54
C ALA A 180 -32.90 16.90 35.44
N THR A 181 -33.92 16.96 34.59
CA THR A 181 -34.86 18.07 34.50
C THR A 181 -35.68 18.10 35.78
N THR A 182 -35.36 19.01 36.69
CA THR A 182 -36.24 19.36 37.81
C THR A 182 -37.23 20.42 37.33
N THR A 183 -38.51 20.05 37.44
CA THR A 183 -39.69 20.81 37.07
C THR A 183 -39.78 22.06 37.96
N ALA A 184 -39.47 23.24 37.42
CA ALA A 184 -39.73 24.50 38.10
C ALA A 184 -41.18 24.93 37.82
N VAL A 185 -42.00 24.89 38.88
CA VAL A 185 -43.36 25.44 38.93
C VAL A 185 -43.30 26.95 38.70
N ARG A 186 -44.01 27.42 37.67
CA ARG A 186 -44.16 28.85 37.33
C ARG A 186 -45.31 29.45 38.15
N PRO A 187 -45.11 30.55 38.91
CA PRO A 187 -46.22 31.26 39.52
C PRO A 187 -46.95 32.13 38.48
N ALA A 188 -48.27 32.18 38.59
CA ALA A 188 -49.19 32.95 37.76
C ALA A 188 -49.02 34.47 37.98
N PRO A 189 -49.21 35.31 36.95
CA PRO A 189 -49.17 36.76 37.09
C PRO A 189 -50.47 37.31 37.70
N PRO A 190 -50.42 38.35 38.55
CA PRO A 190 -51.62 39.01 39.05
C PRO A 190 -52.29 39.90 38.00
N ALA A 191 -53.61 39.98 38.12
CA ALA A 191 -54.53 40.69 37.24
C ALA A 191 -54.29 42.21 37.18
N ARG A 192 -54.45 42.79 35.98
CA ARG A 192 -54.37 44.22 35.69
C ARG A 192 -55.75 44.86 35.88
N PRO A 193 -55.95 45.86 36.76
CA PRO A 193 -57.16 46.66 36.71
C PRO A 193 -57.11 47.66 35.56
N SER A 194 -58.25 47.71 34.87
CA SER A 194 -58.64 48.64 33.83
C SER A 194 -58.72 50.07 34.36
N SER A 195 -58.18 51.04 33.61
CA SER A 195 -58.61 52.44 33.62
C SER A 195 -58.17 53.10 32.32
N ALA A 196 -59.14 53.36 31.44
CA ALA A 196 -59.03 54.30 30.31
C ALA A 196 -59.43 55.73 30.81
N PRO A 197 -59.68 56.70 29.93
CA PRO A 197 -58.71 57.52 29.18
C PRO A 197 -58.90 59.03 29.50
N GLY A 198 -58.04 59.91 29.00
CA GLY A 198 -58.33 61.35 29.09
C GLY A 198 -57.29 62.30 28.50
N ARG A 199 -57.55 62.68 27.24
CA ARG A 199 -57.19 63.92 26.51
C ARG A 199 -55.73 64.34 26.37
#